data_AF-A0A0C2C1Y9-F1
#
_entry.id   AF-A0A0C2C1Y9-F1
#
_cell.length_a   1.000
_cell.length_b   1.000
_cell.length_c   1.000
_cell.angle_alpha   90.00
_cell.angle_beta   90.00
_cell.angle_gamma   90.00
#
_symmetry.space_group_name_H-M   'P 1'
#
loop_
_entity.id
_entity.type
_entity.pdbx_description
1 polymer ?
#
loop_
_entity_poly.entity_id
_entity_poly.type
_entity_poly.pdbx_seq_one_letter_code
_entity_poly.pdbx_strand_id
1 'polypeptide(L)'
;MLGITRLTQVRAGIRSSTLRQQSKIRDAAAYAKLSKIRWAGHVMRLNDNRWTRAVSDWTPRDVKRTIGRPPTRWSDFFTKSFKDRYDALRVPRTDRIHWTTLARERDKWKDCWRPLGTSKDQRESR
;
A
#
# COMPACT_ATOMS: atom_id res chain seq x y z
N MET A 1 -3.59 8.51 -24.16
CA MET A 1 -4.92 7.88 -24.00
C MET A 1 -5.20 7.01 -25.22
N LEU A 2 -5.88 5.87 -25.09
CA LEU A 2 -6.04 4.88 -26.18
C LEU A 2 -7.06 5.28 -27.27
N GLY A 3 -7.79 6.39 -27.12
CA GLY A 3 -8.81 6.83 -28.09
C GLY A 3 -10.03 5.92 -28.23
N ILE A 4 -10.10 4.82 -27.47
CA ILE A 4 -11.21 3.86 -27.51
C ILE A 4 -12.34 4.35 -26.61
N THR A 5 -13.51 4.62 -27.21
CA THR A 5 -14.74 4.91 -26.46
C THR A 5 -15.36 3.62 -25.90
N ARG A 6 -16.24 3.75 -24.89
CA ARG A 6 -16.97 2.61 -24.30
C ARG A 6 -17.81 1.86 -25.34
N LEU A 7 -18.42 2.56 -26.29
CA LEU A 7 -19.21 1.97 -27.38
C LEU A 7 -18.35 1.07 -28.27
N THR A 8 -17.20 1.58 -28.73
CA THR A 8 -16.22 0.81 -29.52
C THR A 8 -15.68 -0.39 -28.75
N GLN A 9 -15.41 -0.23 -27.45
CA GLN A 9 -14.94 -1.33 -26.61
C GLN A 9 -15.95 -2.48 -26.56
N VAL A 10 -17.24 -2.17 -26.32
CA VAL A 10 -18.30 -3.19 -26.22
C VAL A 10 -18.54 -3.87 -27.57
N ARG A 11 -18.61 -3.11 -28.67
CA ARG A 11 -18.82 -3.66 -30.02
C ARG A 11 -17.69 -4.60 -30.46
N ALA A 12 -16.45 -4.29 -30.10
CA ALA A 12 -15.29 -5.11 -30.41
C ALA A 12 -15.02 -6.22 -29.36
N GLY A 13 -15.86 -6.36 -28.33
CA GLY A 13 -15.68 -7.36 -27.27
C GLY A 13 -14.38 -7.20 -26.47
N ILE A 14 -13.79 -6.00 -26.42
CA ILE A 14 -12.48 -5.77 -25.80
C ILE A 14 -12.59 -5.77 -24.27
N ARG A 15 -11.87 -6.68 -23.63
CA ARG A 15 -11.80 -6.75 -22.16
C ARG A 15 -11.09 -5.54 -21.57
N SER A 16 -11.53 -5.11 -20.39
CA SER A 16 -10.92 -3.98 -19.67
C SER A 16 -9.47 -4.26 -19.26
N SER A 17 -9.11 -5.53 -19.01
CA SER A 17 -7.74 -5.97 -18.77
C SER A 17 -6.82 -5.68 -19.96
N THR A 18 -7.30 -5.92 -21.18
CA THR A 18 -6.57 -5.62 -22.42
C THR A 18 -6.29 -4.13 -22.56
N LEU A 19 -7.27 -3.27 -22.28
CA LEU A 19 -7.08 -1.81 -22.30
C LEU A 19 -6.09 -1.35 -21.22
N ARG A 20 -6.12 -1.94 -20.03
CA ARG A 20 -5.15 -1.65 -18.97
C ARG A 20 -3.72 -2.03 -19.39
N GLN A 21 -3.56 -3.19 -20.01
CA GLN A 21 -2.26 -3.64 -20.55
C GLN A 21 -1.75 -2.71 -21.67
N GLN A 22 -2.61 -2.35 -22.63
CA GLN A 22 -2.25 -1.47 -23.74
C GLN A 22 -1.93 -0.04 -23.30
N SER A 23 -2.71 0.50 -22.36
CA SER A 23 -2.51 1.87 -21.86
C SER A 23 -1.25 2.03 -21.01
N LYS A 24 -0.70 0.92 -20.48
CA LYS A 24 0.43 0.89 -19.53
C LYS A 24 0.21 1.79 -18.30
N ILE A 25 -1.03 2.18 -18.03
CA ILE A 25 -1.37 3.01 -16.87
C ILE A 25 -1.25 2.14 -15.63
N ARG A 26 -0.49 2.63 -14.65
CA ARG A 26 -0.36 1.95 -13.36
C ARG A 26 -1.72 1.88 -12.67
N ASP A 27 -2.01 0.72 -12.08
CA ASP A 27 -3.24 0.55 -11.32
C ASP A 27 -3.34 1.58 -10.18
N ALA A 28 -4.46 2.30 -10.15
CA ALA A 28 -4.67 3.42 -9.24
C ALA A 28 -4.76 2.97 -7.78
N ALA A 29 -5.40 1.82 -7.52
CA ALA A 29 -5.52 1.28 -6.17
C ALA A 29 -4.16 0.80 -5.64
N ALA A 30 -3.38 0.11 -6.48
CA ALA A 30 -2.01 -0.27 -6.16
C ALA A 30 -1.12 0.95 -5.88
N TYR A 31 -1.25 2.01 -6.69
CA TYR A 31 -0.51 3.25 -6.47
C TYR A 31 -0.90 3.96 -5.17
N ALA A 32 -2.20 4.07 -4.89
CA ALA A 32 -2.71 4.67 -3.65
C ALA A 32 -2.22 3.90 -2.42
N LYS A 33 -2.29 2.55 -2.46
CA LYS A 33 -1.76 1.68 -1.41
C LYS A 33 -0.27 1.93 -1.15
N LEU A 34 0.55 1.92 -2.20
CA LEU A 34 2.00 2.16 -2.06
C LEU A 34 2.31 3.59 -1.58
N SER A 35 1.55 4.59 -2.03
CA SER A 35 1.73 5.97 -1.59
C SER A 35 1.40 6.13 -0.10
N LYS A 36 0.33 5.49 0.36
CA LYS A 36 -0.06 5.44 1.78
C LYS A 36 1.03 4.80 2.65
N ILE A 37 1.63 3.72 2.17
CA ILE A 37 2.75 3.04 2.84
C ILE A 37 4.01 3.93 2.88
N ARG A 38 4.35 4.60 1.78
CA ARG A 38 5.50 5.53 1.74
C ARG A 38 5.33 6.67 2.73
N TRP A 39 4.13 7.24 2.78
CA TRP A 39 3.77 8.28 3.72
C TRP A 39 3.90 7.80 5.17
N ALA A 40 3.40 6.61 5.52
CA ALA A 40 3.55 6.09 6.88
C ALA A 40 5.00 5.87 7.30
N GLY A 41 5.84 5.35 6.39
CA GLY A 41 7.27 5.28 6.62
C GLY A 41 7.90 6.65 6.89
N HIS A 42 7.48 7.67 6.13
CA HIS A 42 7.93 9.04 6.36
C HIS A 42 7.48 9.57 7.73
N VAL A 43 6.20 9.42 8.08
CA VAL A 43 5.65 9.88 9.37
C VAL A 43 6.34 9.21 10.56
N MET A 44 6.62 7.91 10.51
CA MET A 44 7.28 7.19 11.61
C MET A 44 8.74 7.60 11.83
N ARG A 45 9.38 8.21 10.83
CA ARG A 45 10.75 8.75 10.92
C ARG A 45 10.81 10.21 11.32
N LEU A 46 9.67 10.92 11.38
CA LEU A 46 9.63 12.25 11.93
C LEU A 46 9.89 12.17 13.44
N ASN A 47 10.91 12.90 13.91
CA ASN A 47 11.26 12.96 15.33
C ASN A 47 10.39 13.97 16.10
N ASP A 48 9.65 14.80 15.38
CA ASP A 48 8.82 15.83 15.99
C ASP A 48 7.49 15.22 16.47
N ASN A 49 7.04 15.60 17.66
CA ASN A 49 5.72 15.26 18.24
C ASN A 49 4.54 15.92 17.48
N ARG A 50 4.65 16.07 16.15
CA ARG A 50 3.63 16.68 15.30
C ARG A 50 2.36 15.84 15.31
N TRP A 51 1.23 16.54 15.22
CA TRP A 51 -0.12 15.98 15.13
C TRP A 51 -0.27 14.83 14.12
N THR A 52 0.51 14.82 13.03
CA THR A 52 0.49 13.75 12.01
C THR A 52 0.75 12.35 12.59
N ARG A 53 1.66 12.24 13.56
CA ARG A 53 1.94 10.98 14.24
C ARG A 53 0.83 10.62 15.22
N ALA A 54 0.38 11.60 16.00
CA ALA A 54 -0.72 11.44 16.94
C ALA A 54 -2.02 10.98 16.25
N VAL A 55 -2.36 11.56 15.09
CA VAL A 55 -3.53 11.18 14.28
C VAL A 55 -3.41 9.77 13.71
N SER A 56 -2.19 9.34 13.34
CA SER A 56 -1.96 7.99 12.79
C SER A 56 -2.13 6.89 13.84
N ASP A 57 -1.67 7.16 15.06
CA ASP A 57 -1.77 6.25 16.22
C ASP A 57 -3.07 6.47 17.04
N TRP A 58 -3.90 7.44 16.62
CA TRP A 58 -5.07 7.85 17.37
C TRP A 58 -6.07 6.71 17.54
N THR A 59 -6.53 6.55 18.78
CA THR A 59 -7.54 5.57 19.16
C THR A 59 -8.88 6.28 19.34
N PRO A 60 -9.94 5.87 18.61
CA PRO A 60 -11.29 6.34 18.90
C PRO A 60 -11.68 5.84 20.29
N ARG A 61 -11.96 6.75 21.23
CA ARG A 61 -12.44 6.37 22.58
C ARG A 61 -13.96 6.21 22.58
N ASP A 62 -14.43 5.22 23.35
CA ASP A 62 -15.77 5.01 23.96
C ASP A 62 -17.06 5.32 23.18
N VAL A 63 -17.01 5.58 21.88
CA VAL A 63 -18.21 5.75 21.07
C VAL A 63 -18.55 4.43 20.39
N LYS A 64 -19.67 3.82 20.79
CA LYS A 64 -20.27 2.69 20.06
C LYS A 64 -20.64 3.17 18.65
N ARG A 65 -19.92 2.69 17.64
CA ARG A 65 -20.25 2.96 16.23
C ARG A 65 -21.47 2.12 15.82
N THR A 66 -22.27 2.65 14.90
CA THR A 66 -23.37 1.93 14.27
C THR A 66 -22.90 0.60 13.69
N ILE A 67 -23.74 -0.42 13.80
CA ILE A 67 -23.52 -1.76 13.23
C ILE A 67 -23.11 -1.62 11.76
N GLY A 68 -22.04 -2.30 11.36
CA GLY A 68 -21.47 -2.23 10.00
C GLY A 68 -20.33 -1.21 9.82
N ARG A 69 -20.07 -0.32 10.79
CA ARG A 69 -18.95 0.62 10.73
C ARG A 69 -17.94 0.31 11.84
N PRO A 70 -17.05 -0.70 11.66
CA PRO A 70 -16.05 -1.01 12.66
C PRO A 70 -15.18 0.21 12.95
N PRO A 71 -14.66 0.36 14.19
CA PRO A 71 -13.73 1.43 14.55
C PRO A 71 -12.37 1.20 13.91
N THR A 72 -12.30 1.20 12.57
CA THR A 72 -11.07 0.99 11.81
C THR A 72 -10.19 2.21 11.88
N ARG A 73 -8.96 2.00 12.34
CA ARG A 73 -7.92 3.01 12.47
C ARG A 73 -7.08 3.07 11.19
N TRP A 74 -6.34 4.16 11.07
CA TRP A 74 -5.34 4.27 10.01
C TRP A 74 -4.22 3.22 10.18
N SER A 75 -3.81 2.95 11.42
CA SER A 75 -2.86 1.89 11.77
C SER A 75 -3.29 0.50 11.32
N ASP A 76 -4.60 0.19 11.36
CA ASP A 76 -5.12 -1.14 11.06
C ASP A 76 -4.87 -1.54 9.61
N PHE A 77 -4.90 -0.56 8.70
CA PHE A 77 -4.52 -0.76 7.30
C PHE A 77 -3.07 -1.25 7.18
N PHE A 78 -2.15 -0.68 7.96
CA PHE A 78 -0.74 -1.08 7.94
C PHE A 78 -0.55 -2.42 8.61
N THR A 79 -1.16 -2.65 9.77
CA THR A 79 -1.11 -3.94 10.47
C THR A 79 -1.60 -5.06 9.56
N LYS A 80 -2.73 -4.87 8.87
CA LYS A 80 -3.23 -5.85 7.89
C LYS A 80 -2.27 -6.02 6.72
N SER A 81 -1.88 -4.92 6.07
CA SER A 81 -1.01 -4.98 4.89
C SER A 81 0.38 -5.59 5.19
N PHE A 82 0.91 -5.40 6.40
CA PHE A 82 2.16 -6.00 6.85
C PHE A 82 2.02 -7.49 7.09
N LYS A 83 0.93 -7.91 7.76
CA LYS A 83 0.64 -9.33 7.95
C LYS A 83 0.55 -10.03 6.60
N ASP A 84 -0.24 -9.49 5.67
CA ASP A 84 -0.37 -10.01 4.31
C ASP A 84 1.00 -10.08 3.59
N ARG A 85 1.89 -9.09 3.78
CA ARG A 85 3.24 -9.12 3.19
C ARG A 85 4.16 -10.14 3.83
N TYR A 86 4.17 -10.27 5.15
CA TYR A 86 4.98 -11.29 5.82
C TYR A 86 4.50 -12.70 5.47
N ASP A 87 3.19 -12.88 5.32
CA ASP A 87 2.61 -14.14 4.85
C ASP A 87 3.06 -14.44 3.41
N ALA A 88 3.01 -13.44 2.52
CA ALA A 88 3.51 -13.58 1.14
C ALA A 88 5.02 -13.84 1.05
N LEU A 89 5.80 -13.28 1.98
CA LEU A 89 7.25 -13.49 2.10
C LEU A 89 7.63 -14.77 2.88
N ARG A 90 6.65 -15.50 3.43
CA ARG A 90 6.85 -16.67 4.29
C ARG A 90 7.77 -16.40 5.50
N VAL A 91 7.70 -15.20 6.07
CA VAL A 91 8.48 -14.84 7.26
C VAL A 91 7.89 -15.56 8.49
N PRO A 92 8.73 -16.28 9.28
CA PRO A 92 8.30 -16.92 10.52
C PRO A 92 7.59 -15.94 11.46
N ARG A 93 6.61 -16.42 12.24
CA ARG A 93 5.84 -15.55 13.16
C ARG A 93 6.72 -14.90 14.23
N THR A 94 7.77 -15.60 14.67
CA THR A 94 8.77 -15.13 15.65
C THR A 94 9.51 -13.88 15.16
N ASP A 95 9.69 -13.76 13.85
CA ASP A 95 10.51 -12.72 13.25
C ASP A 95 9.65 -11.51 12.80
N ARG A 96 8.34 -11.54 13.09
CA ARG A 96 7.41 -10.47 12.72
C ARG A 96 7.54 -9.30 13.67
N ILE A 97 8.33 -8.32 13.24
CA ILE A 97 8.44 -7.04 13.92
C ILE A 97 7.20 -6.18 13.62
N HIS A 98 6.72 -5.42 14.61
CA HIS A 98 5.65 -4.45 14.42
C HIS A 98 6.02 -3.41 13.36
N TRP A 99 5.06 -3.05 12.49
CA TRP A 99 5.34 -2.23 11.30
C TRP A 99 5.92 -0.85 11.64
N THR A 100 5.59 -0.26 12.78
CA THR A 100 6.14 1.05 13.20
C THR A 100 7.64 1.00 13.45
N THR A 101 8.15 -0.11 13.99
CA THR A 101 9.59 -0.33 14.20
C THR A 101 10.30 -0.46 12.86
N LEU A 102 9.78 -1.29 11.94
CA LEU A 102 10.38 -1.44 10.61
C LEU A 102 10.29 -0.14 9.79
N ALA A 103 9.25 0.66 9.99
CA ALA A 103 9.06 1.94 9.31
C ALA A 103 10.14 2.97 9.66
N ARG A 104 10.74 2.90 10.86
CA ARG A 104 11.86 3.76 11.24
C ARG A 104 13.11 3.45 10.42
N GLU A 105 13.34 2.19 10.11
CA GLU A 105 14.46 1.74 9.29
C GLU A 105 14.16 1.95 7.80
N ARG A 106 14.65 3.06 7.22
CA ARG A 106 14.30 3.49 5.85
C ARG A 106 14.52 2.40 4.80
N ASP A 107 15.64 1.69 4.87
CA ASP A 107 16.03 0.73 3.85
C ASP A 107 15.26 -0.58 4.01
N LYS A 108 15.14 -1.12 5.23
CA LYS A 108 14.25 -2.27 5.50
C LYS A 108 12.80 -1.97 5.14
N TRP A 109 12.31 -0.75 5.40
CA TRP A 109 10.98 -0.33 4.97
C TRP A 109 10.83 -0.34 3.45
N LYS A 110 11.80 0.21 2.72
CA LYS A 110 11.75 0.19 1.24
C LYS A 110 11.79 -1.23 0.70
N ASP A 111 12.64 -2.09 1.25
CA ASP A 111 12.83 -3.46 0.80
C ASP A 111 11.58 -4.32 1.06
N CYS A 112 10.94 -4.16 2.23
CA CYS A 112 9.67 -4.83 2.56
C CYS A 112 8.54 -4.53 1.57
N TRP A 113 8.61 -3.43 0.83
CA TRP A 113 7.59 -3.03 -0.14
C TRP A 113 8.06 -3.08 -1.59
N ARG A 114 9.22 -3.69 -1.87
CA ARG A 114 9.61 -3.97 -3.25
C ARG A 114 8.64 -4.95 -3.90
N PRO A 115 8.36 -4.81 -5.20
CA PRO A 115 7.66 -5.83 -5.95
C PRO A 115 8.35 -7.18 -5.77
N LEU A 116 7.58 -8.21 -5.43
CA LEU A 116 8.07 -9.57 -5.37
C LEU A 116 8.28 -10.01 -6.83
N GLY A 117 9.54 -10.03 -7.31
CA GLY A 117 9.88 -10.48 -8.67
C GLY A 117 10.58 -9.49 -9.60
N THR A 118 11.00 -8.30 -9.15
CA THR A 118 11.95 -7.50 -9.95
C THR A 118 13.37 -7.94 -9.64
N SER A 119 14.00 -8.70 -10.55
CA SER A 119 15.47 -8.80 -10.62
C SER A 119 16.07 -7.39 -10.60
N LYS A 120 17.25 -7.25 -10.01
CA LYS A 120 18.01 -6.00 -9.89
C LYS A 120 18.43 -5.41 -11.24
N ASP A 121 18.32 -6.16 -12.34
CA ASP A 121 19.00 -5.87 -13.61
C ASP A 121 18.33 -4.83 -14.50
N GLN A 122 17.10 -4.38 -14.20
CA GLN A 122 16.42 -3.36 -15.02
C GLN A 122 16.60 -1.91 -14.54
N ARG A 123 17.54 -1.65 -13.64
CA ARG A 123 17.81 -0.29 -13.13
C ARG A 123 18.96 0.44 -13.80
N GLU A 124 19.77 -0.23 -14.62
CA GLU A 124 20.86 0.35 -15.42
C GLU A 124 20.45 0.44 -16.89
N SER A 125 19.46 1.27 -17.18
CA SER A 125 19.22 1.75 -18.54
C SER A 125 18.34 3.00 -18.47
N ARG A 126 18.96 4.11 -18.07
CA ARG A 126 18.51 5.46 -18.35
C ARG A 126 19.73 6.34 -18.56
#